data_AF-A0A953BK30-F1
#
_entry.id   AF-A0A953BK30-F1
#
_cell.length_a   1.000
_cell.length_b   1.000
_cell.length_c   1.000
_cell.angle_alpha   90.00
_cell.angle_beta   90.00
_cell.angle_gamma   90.00
#
_symmetry.space_group_name_H-M   'P 1'
#
loop_
_entity.id
_entity.type
_entity.pdbx_description
1 polymer ?
#
loop_
_entity_poly.entity_id
_entity_poly.type
_entity_poly.pdbx_seq_one_letter_code
_entity_poly.pdbx_strand_id
1 'polypeptide(L)'
;MSFTAREMMRAMAAETALEPLGAPVYFVMRDPTRIAAFRELFETSGMPPSASVYWNKWDGETAWIINTYIQLRRRGIDARLTDRFVPQGLCVATYDDLRRGGMPWRSYVIACRMDRARPTLCEEVIVQNRTRCERPTDHYIAHWPQLSLRPRDDERGARLENMVFHGEMDNIDQEFRGERFRDALRELGISFVVHGLKSNRVGVSGRDWSQTDAVLAVRGGTEYFRSVKPALKLVNAWQAGCPALLGPEAGYREERRSELDYFEVATAEQALGALRRLKDEPGLFRAISENGRRRAMEHTPDVIANRWCQVLARVIENGYSKWMKRSAASQFCAGAVRHFGRTVMHKIEREKFWKALGGRSYKSAATVRSSS
;
A
#
# COMPACT_ATOMS: atom_id res chain seq x y z
N MET A 1 -29.77 -4.84 -2.81
CA MET A 1 -29.12 -6.11 -3.20
C MET A 1 -27.94 -6.29 -2.26
N SER A 2 -27.87 -7.37 -1.49
CA SER A 2 -26.73 -7.64 -0.61
C SER A 2 -25.58 -8.18 -1.45
N PHE A 3 -24.41 -7.56 -1.34
CA PHE A 3 -23.20 -7.94 -2.08
C PHE A 3 -22.48 -9.06 -1.33
N THR A 4 -22.47 -10.26 -1.91
CA THR A 4 -21.97 -11.48 -1.26
C THR A 4 -20.44 -11.56 -1.28
N ALA A 5 -19.84 -12.30 -0.34
CA ALA A 5 -18.40 -12.58 -0.34
C ALA A 5 -17.91 -13.22 -1.65
N ARG A 6 -18.79 -13.98 -2.33
CA ARG A 6 -18.51 -14.61 -3.63
C ARG A 6 -18.35 -13.59 -4.76
N GLU A 7 -19.18 -12.56 -4.79
CA GLU A 7 -19.08 -11.48 -5.79
C GLU A 7 -17.82 -10.66 -5.57
N MET A 8 -17.46 -10.40 -4.31
CA MET A 8 -16.19 -9.77 -3.95
C MET A 8 -15.00 -10.60 -4.45
N MET A 9 -14.99 -11.92 -4.19
CA MET A 9 -13.90 -12.79 -4.68
C MET A 9 -13.78 -12.79 -6.21
N ARG A 10 -14.89 -12.78 -6.95
CA ARG A 10 -14.87 -12.67 -8.42
C ARG A 10 -14.27 -11.34 -8.88
N ALA A 11 -14.69 -10.22 -8.28
CA ALA A 11 -14.16 -8.91 -8.59
C ALA A 11 -12.67 -8.78 -8.26
N MET A 12 -12.23 -9.44 -7.18
CA MET A 12 -10.83 -9.50 -6.76
C MET A 12 -9.95 -10.35 -7.68
N ALA A 13 -10.53 -11.28 -8.43
CA ALA A 13 -9.84 -12.16 -9.37
C ALA A 13 -9.93 -11.69 -10.83
N ALA A 14 -10.73 -10.66 -11.12
CA ALA A 14 -10.90 -10.13 -12.46
C ALA A 14 -9.57 -9.56 -12.99
N GLU A 15 -9.35 -9.75 -14.30
CA GLU A 15 -8.18 -9.27 -15.03
C GLU A 15 -8.63 -8.66 -16.36
N THR A 16 -9.44 -7.60 -16.28
CA THR A 16 -9.95 -6.91 -17.47
C THR A 16 -8.80 -6.30 -18.28
N ALA A 17 -8.78 -6.54 -19.60
CA ALA A 17 -7.78 -6.00 -20.50
C ALA A 17 -7.73 -4.46 -20.43
N LEU A 18 -6.54 -3.90 -20.53
CA LEU A 18 -6.30 -2.47 -20.49
C LEU A 18 -5.92 -1.95 -21.88
N GLU A 19 -6.18 -0.67 -22.11
CA GLU A 19 -5.75 0.01 -23.33
C GLU A 19 -4.22 0.00 -23.45
N PRO A 20 -3.66 -0.31 -24.63
CA PRO A 20 -2.23 -0.28 -24.85
C PRO A 20 -1.64 1.11 -24.59
N LEU A 21 -0.44 1.12 -24.00
CA LEU A 21 0.33 2.35 -23.83
C LEU A 21 1.21 2.62 -25.05
N GLY A 22 1.44 3.90 -25.36
CA GLY A 22 2.31 4.32 -26.48
C GLY A 22 3.81 4.08 -26.26
N ALA A 23 4.22 3.42 -25.17
CA ALA A 23 5.61 3.07 -24.88
C ALA A 23 5.69 1.88 -23.90
N PRO A 24 6.77 1.07 -23.97
CA PRO A 24 7.04 0.06 -22.94
C PRO A 24 7.34 0.69 -21.59
N VAL A 25 6.90 0.05 -20.52
CA VAL A 25 7.13 0.48 -19.13
C VAL A 25 8.02 -0.52 -18.41
N TYR A 26 9.15 -0.03 -17.88
CA TYR A 26 10.15 -0.85 -17.20
C TYR A 26 9.99 -0.74 -15.69
N PHE A 27 9.55 -1.79 -15.04
CA PHE A 27 9.49 -1.92 -13.58
C PHE A 27 10.87 -2.34 -13.07
N VAL A 28 11.51 -1.46 -12.30
CA VAL A 28 12.89 -1.63 -11.86
C VAL A 28 12.92 -2.05 -10.39
N MET A 29 13.50 -3.22 -10.12
CA MET A 29 13.77 -3.73 -8.78
C MET A 29 15.27 -4.01 -8.66
N ARG A 30 15.96 -3.39 -7.70
CA ARG A 30 17.43 -3.44 -7.60
C ARG A 30 17.94 -4.12 -6.34
N ASP A 31 17.04 -4.50 -5.45
CA ASP A 31 17.40 -5.23 -4.25
C ASP A 31 17.76 -6.70 -4.58
N PRO A 32 19.02 -7.13 -4.38
CA PRO A 32 19.46 -8.47 -4.78
C PRO A 32 18.69 -9.59 -4.06
N THR A 33 18.30 -9.39 -2.80
CA THR A 33 17.54 -10.36 -2.02
C THR A 33 16.14 -10.55 -2.61
N ARG A 34 15.47 -9.45 -2.99
CA ARG A 34 14.16 -9.52 -3.65
C ARG A 34 14.27 -10.07 -5.06
N ILE A 35 15.28 -9.69 -5.83
CA ILE A 35 15.52 -10.27 -7.15
C ILE A 35 15.67 -11.80 -7.03
N ALA A 36 16.46 -12.27 -6.07
CA ALA A 36 16.62 -13.70 -5.82
C ALA A 36 15.29 -14.38 -5.42
N ALA A 37 14.46 -13.71 -4.62
CA ALA A 37 13.15 -14.23 -4.20
C ALA A 37 12.13 -14.33 -5.34
N PHE A 38 12.28 -13.53 -6.41
CA PHE A 38 11.38 -13.47 -7.57
C PHE A 38 12.10 -13.82 -8.88
N ARG A 39 13.21 -14.57 -8.81
CA ARG A 39 14.11 -14.87 -9.92
C ARG A 39 13.38 -15.35 -11.17
N GLU A 40 12.38 -16.21 -10.98
CA GLU A 40 11.52 -16.77 -12.02
C GLU A 40 10.88 -15.68 -12.92
N LEU A 41 10.56 -14.51 -12.36
CA LEU A 41 9.96 -13.39 -13.10
C LEU A 41 10.97 -12.59 -13.92
N PHE A 42 12.27 -12.67 -13.60
CA PHE A 42 13.35 -12.00 -14.33
C PHE A 42 13.92 -12.88 -15.44
N GLU A 43 13.91 -14.20 -15.24
CA GLU A 43 14.50 -15.16 -16.17
C GLU A 43 13.52 -15.59 -17.28
N THR A 44 12.22 -15.48 -17.03
CA THR A 44 11.18 -15.96 -17.97
C THR A 44 10.60 -14.79 -18.79
N SER A 45 10.54 -14.94 -20.12
CA SER A 45 9.92 -13.96 -21.03
C SER A 45 8.40 -14.15 -21.23
N GLY A 46 7.86 -15.25 -20.71
CA GLY A 46 6.44 -15.60 -20.78
C GLY A 46 5.52 -14.73 -19.90
N MET A 47 4.22 -14.98 -20.01
CA MET A 47 3.22 -14.30 -19.16
C MET A 47 3.45 -14.69 -17.69
N PRO A 48 3.61 -13.73 -16.76
CA PRO A 48 3.76 -14.06 -15.36
C PRO A 48 2.49 -14.73 -14.81
N PRO A 49 2.62 -15.65 -13.83
CA PRO A 49 1.46 -16.21 -13.15
C PRO A 49 0.71 -15.12 -12.39
N SER A 50 -0.50 -15.43 -11.92
CA SER A 50 -1.27 -14.49 -11.11
C SER A 50 -0.47 -14.06 -9.89
N ALA A 51 -0.59 -12.79 -9.52
CA ALA A 51 0.14 -12.19 -8.42
C ALA A 51 -0.12 -12.91 -7.08
N SER A 52 -1.27 -13.57 -6.94
CA SER A 52 -1.64 -14.38 -5.78
C SER A 52 -0.68 -15.54 -5.53
N VAL A 53 -0.02 -16.09 -6.55
CA VAL A 53 1.00 -17.15 -6.39
C VAL A 53 2.14 -16.71 -5.47
N TYR A 54 2.41 -15.40 -5.42
CA TYR A 54 3.52 -14.84 -4.66
C TYR A 54 3.12 -14.27 -3.30
N TRP A 55 1.91 -14.54 -2.81
CA TRP A 55 1.38 -13.92 -1.59
C TRP A 55 2.32 -13.98 -0.38
N ASN A 56 3.15 -15.02 -0.29
CA ASN A 56 4.06 -15.28 0.84
C ASN A 56 5.39 -14.53 0.75
N LYS A 57 5.69 -13.97 -0.42
CA LYS A 57 6.91 -13.20 -0.71
C LYS A 57 6.66 -11.68 -0.66
N TRP A 58 5.44 -11.26 -0.32
CA TRP A 58 5.01 -9.88 -0.42
C TRP A 58 5.34 -9.02 0.80
N ASP A 59 5.77 -7.81 0.52
CA ASP A 59 5.95 -6.70 1.44
C ASP A 59 5.43 -5.40 0.81
N GLY A 60 5.55 -4.29 1.54
CA GLY A 60 5.12 -2.99 1.04
C GLY A 60 5.82 -2.56 -0.25
N GLU A 61 7.07 -2.96 -0.51
CA GLU A 61 7.86 -2.52 -1.68
C GLU A 61 7.56 -3.37 -2.92
N THR A 62 7.51 -4.68 -2.76
CA THR A 62 7.17 -5.66 -3.81
C THR A 62 5.75 -5.46 -4.35
N ALA A 63 4.83 -4.94 -3.53
CA ALA A 63 3.51 -4.52 -3.99
C ALA A 63 3.56 -3.40 -5.05
N TRP A 64 4.55 -2.48 -5.02
CA TRP A 64 4.61 -1.38 -5.99
C TRP A 64 5.26 -1.77 -7.31
N ILE A 65 6.19 -2.73 -7.29
CA ILE A 65 6.98 -3.11 -8.46
C ILE A 65 6.52 -4.45 -9.01
N ILE A 66 6.63 -5.52 -8.22
CA ILE A 66 6.31 -6.88 -8.67
C ILE A 66 4.81 -7.01 -8.95
N ASN A 67 3.95 -6.63 -8.00
CA ASN A 67 2.51 -6.74 -8.24
C ASN A 67 2.07 -5.88 -9.42
N THR A 68 2.46 -4.61 -9.46
CA THR A 68 2.08 -3.72 -10.55
C THR A 68 2.53 -4.27 -11.91
N TYR A 69 3.78 -4.77 -12.00
CA TYR A 69 4.27 -5.45 -13.20
C TYR A 69 3.34 -6.61 -13.61
N ILE A 70 3.06 -7.54 -12.70
CA ILE A 70 2.21 -8.70 -12.97
C ILE A 70 0.80 -8.25 -13.41
N GLN A 71 0.17 -7.34 -12.67
CA GLN A 71 -1.20 -6.89 -12.92
C GLN A 71 -1.32 -6.20 -14.27
N LEU A 72 -0.36 -5.36 -14.65
CA LEU A 72 -0.38 -4.66 -15.94
C LEU A 72 -0.01 -5.60 -17.10
N ARG A 73 0.99 -6.46 -16.93
CA ARG A 73 1.42 -7.40 -17.98
C ARG A 73 0.31 -8.38 -18.34
N ARG A 74 -0.39 -8.93 -17.34
CA ARG A 74 -1.52 -9.85 -17.53
C ARG A 74 -2.73 -9.20 -18.19
N ARG A 75 -2.85 -7.87 -18.10
CA ARG A 75 -3.91 -7.08 -18.74
C ARG A 75 -3.50 -6.48 -20.09
N GLY A 76 -2.40 -6.96 -20.68
CA GLY A 76 -2.00 -6.61 -22.05
C GLY A 76 -1.07 -5.40 -22.19
N ILE A 77 -0.64 -4.78 -21.09
CA ILE A 77 0.36 -3.69 -21.16
C ILE A 77 1.74 -4.26 -21.48
N ASP A 78 2.53 -3.57 -22.31
CA ASP A 78 3.96 -3.87 -22.51
C ASP A 78 4.79 -3.43 -21.28
N ALA A 79 4.50 -4.09 -20.15
CA ALA A 79 5.23 -3.97 -18.90
C ALA A 79 6.38 -4.99 -18.88
N ARG A 80 7.58 -4.54 -18.49
CA ARG A 80 8.80 -5.35 -18.43
C ARG A 80 9.42 -5.23 -17.05
N LEU A 81 9.90 -6.33 -16.49
CA LEU A 81 10.61 -6.34 -15.21
C LEU A 81 12.13 -6.32 -15.46
N THR A 82 12.88 -5.53 -14.70
CA THR A 82 14.34 -5.40 -14.88
C THR A 82 15.06 -5.06 -13.57
N ASP A 83 16.35 -5.38 -13.52
CA ASP A 83 17.26 -5.12 -12.39
C ASP A 83 18.03 -3.79 -12.50
N ARG A 84 17.82 -3.07 -13.61
CA ARG A 84 18.55 -1.84 -13.94
C ARG A 84 17.65 -0.82 -14.60
N PHE A 85 18.01 0.46 -14.43
CA PHE A 85 17.39 1.53 -15.18
C PHE A 85 17.75 1.39 -16.66
N VAL A 86 16.73 1.40 -17.53
CA VAL A 86 16.91 1.25 -18.98
C VAL A 86 17.11 2.63 -19.59
N PRO A 87 18.29 2.92 -20.20
CA PRO A 87 18.54 4.21 -20.82
C PRO A 87 17.46 4.55 -21.86
N GLN A 88 17.00 5.80 -21.83
CA GLN A 88 15.89 6.29 -22.64
C GLN A 88 14.54 5.59 -22.40
N GLY A 89 14.44 4.66 -21.44
CA GLY A 89 13.20 3.98 -21.10
C GLY A 89 12.36 4.76 -20.07
N LEU A 90 11.06 4.49 -20.09
CA LEU A 90 10.13 4.88 -19.03
C LEU A 90 10.25 3.87 -17.88
N CYS A 91 10.93 4.25 -16.80
CA CYS A 91 11.21 3.39 -15.67
C CYS A 91 10.32 3.73 -14.46
N VAL A 92 9.74 2.71 -13.82
CA VAL A 92 9.03 2.80 -12.55
C VAL A 92 9.89 2.14 -11.47
N ALA A 93 10.19 2.84 -10.38
CA ALA A 93 11.03 2.32 -9.29
C ALA A 93 10.52 2.74 -7.91
N THR A 94 10.85 2.00 -6.86
CA THR A 94 10.56 2.44 -5.50
C THR A 94 11.54 3.55 -5.05
N TYR A 95 11.15 4.30 -4.01
CA TYR A 95 12.06 5.20 -3.31
C TYR A 95 13.38 4.52 -2.92
N ASP A 96 13.33 3.27 -2.45
CA ASP A 96 14.51 2.57 -1.98
C ASP A 96 15.39 2.07 -3.16
N ASP A 97 14.81 1.66 -4.29
CA ASP A 97 15.57 1.29 -5.49
C ASP A 97 16.34 2.47 -6.10
N LEU A 98 15.76 3.69 -6.05
CA LEU A 98 16.45 4.91 -6.50
C LEU A 98 17.72 5.19 -5.71
N ARG A 99 17.71 4.84 -4.41
CA ARG A 99 18.85 5.06 -3.52
C ARG A 99 20.02 4.13 -3.77
N ARG A 100 19.81 3.04 -4.52
CA ARG A 100 20.85 2.05 -4.84
C ARG A 100 21.74 2.51 -6.02
N GLY A 101 21.54 3.70 -6.59
CA GLY A 101 22.33 4.23 -7.72
C GLY A 101 21.83 3.76 -9.10
N GLY A 102 22.76 3.41 -10.01
CA GLY A 102 22.40 2.83 -11.32
C GLY A 102 22.06 3.83 -12.42
N MET A 103 22.53 5.08 -12.29
CA MET A 103 22.32 6.17 -13.27
C MET A 103 20.84 6.39 -13.68
N PRO A 104 19.91 6.55 -12.72
CA PRO A 104 18.48 6.74 -13.05
C PRO A 104 18.23 7.95 -13.96
N TRP A 105 19.11 8.95 -13.94
CA TRP A 105 19.05 10.16 -14.77
C TRP A 105 19.19 9.92 -16.28
N ARG A 106 19.59 8.71 -16.71
CA ARG A 106 19.60 8.31 -18.13
C ARG A 106 18.25 7.80 -18.61
N SER A 107 17.26 7.72 -17.74
CA SER A 107 15.91 7.22 -17.99
C SER A 107 14.89 8.30 -17.65
N TYR A 108 13.64 8.12 -18.06
CA TYR A 108 12.52 8.88 -17.53
C TYR A 108 11.90 8.10 -16.38
N VAL A 109 12.01 8.60 -15.16
CA VAL A 109 11.74 7.85 -13.94
C VAL A 109 10.47 8.33 -13.26
N ILE A 110 9.58 7.39 -12.99
CA ILE A 110 8.44 7.53 -12.09
C ILE A 110 8.80 6.83 -10.76
N ALA A 111 8.75 7.56 -9.66
CA ALA A 111 9.09 7.03 -8.34
C ALA A 111 7.84 6.71 -7.51
N CYS A 112 7.72 5.47 -7.03
CA CYS A 112 6.76 5.12 -5.98
C CYS A 112 7.30 5.58 -4.63
N ARG A 113 6.72 6.64 -4.06
CA ARG A 113 7.18 7.22 -2.78
C ARG A 113 6.98 6.27 -1.61
N MET A 114 5.86 5.56 -1.58
CA MET A 114 5.45 4.72 -0.46
C MET A 114 5.35 5.50 0.87
N ASP A 115 5.62 4.84 2.00
CA ASP A 115 5.68 5.45 3.33
C ASP A 115 7.06 6.07 3.64
N ARG A 116 7.75 6.58 2.61
CA ARG A 116 9.09 7.17 2.69
C ARG A 116 9.07 8.69 2.51
N ALA A 117 10.25 9.28 2.64
CA ALA A 117 10.53 10.66 2.26
C ALA A 117 10.19 10.92 0.80
N ARG A 118 10.08 12.19 0.41
CA ARG A 118 9.82 12.54 -0.98
C ARG A 118 11.00 12.12 -1.87
N PRO A 119 10.79 11.28 -2.91
CA PRO A 119 11.82 11.03 -3.90
C PRO A 119 12.03 12.28 -4.77
N THR A 120 13.29 12.58 -5.07
CA THR A 120 13.67 13.72 -5.91
C THR A 120 14.53 13.29 -7.10
N LEU A 121 15.01 12.04 -7.11
CA LEU A 121 15.84 11.45 -8.18
C LEU A 121 15.01 10.96 -9.38
N CYS A 122 13.86 11.59 -9.64
CA CYS A 122 12.87 11.18 -10.62
C CYS A 122 12.16 12.39 -11.25
N GLU A 123 11.41 12.13 -12.33
CA GLU A 123 10.59 13.10 -13.05
C GLU A 123 9.21 13.23 -12.42
N GLU A 124 8.59 12.08 -12.12
CA GLU A 124 7.23 11.98 -11.60
C GLU A 124 7.22 11.17 -10.29
N VAL A 125 6.22 11.40 -9.44
CA VAL A 125 6.08 10.71 -8.15
C VAL A 125 4.69 10.11 -8.02
N ILE A 126 4.62 8.83 -7.69
CA ILE A 126 3.39 8.18 -7.27
C ILE A 126 3.28 8.23 -5.74
N VAL A 127 2.15 8.71 -5.26
CA VAL A 127 1.80 8.82 -3.84
C VAL A 127 0.53 8.04 -3.52
N GLN A 128 0.39 7.61 -2.26
CA GLN A 128 -0.65 6.66 -1.85
C GLN A 128 -1.88 7.31 -1.21
N ASN A 129 -1.89 8.64 -1.08
CA ASN A 129 -3.03 9.46 -0.69
C ASN A 129 -2.87 10.84 -1.36
N ARG A 130 -3.98 11.50 -1.69
CA ARG A 130 -3.99 12.80 -2.39
C ARG A 130 -3.43 13.92 -1.55
N THR A 131 -3.49 13.81 -0.22
CA THR A 131 -2.88 14.82 0.66
C THR A 131 -1.34 14.88 0.51
N ARG A 132 -0.72 13.85 -0.09
CA ARG A 132 0.70 13.86 -0.48
C ARG A 132 0.97 14.28 -1.93
N CYS A 133 -0.04 14.67 -2.71
CA CYS A 133 0.16 15.31 -4.00
C CYS A 133 0.60 16.77 -3.78
N GLU A 134 1.89 16.98 -3.58
CA GLU A 134 2.49 18.27 -3.23
C GLU A 134 2.93 19.06 -4.48
N ARG A 135 3.06 18.38 -5.63
CA ARG A 135 3.53 18.97 -6.89
C ARG A 135 2.65 18.54 -8.06
N PRO A 136 2.64 19.28 -9.18
CA PRO A 136 1.93 18.89 -10.40
C PRO A 136 2.38 17.54 -10.97
N THR A 137 3.62 17.13 -10.66
CA THR A 137 4.24 15.85 -11.04
C THR A 137 3.89 14.70 -10.08
N ASP A 138 2.93 14.91 -9.18
CA ASP A 138 2.51 13.91 -8.22
C ASP A 138 1.20 13.27 -8.67
N HIS A 139 1.20 11.94 -8.64
CA HIS A 139 0.10 11.11 -9.10
C HIS A 139 -0.39 10.28 -7.93
N TYR A 140 -1.65 10.48 -7.53
CA TYR A 140 -2.27 9.59 -6.57
C TYR A 140 -2.63 8.27 -7.24
N ILE A 141 -2.14 7.18 -6.66
CA ILE A 141 -2.63 5.83 -6.91
C ILE A 141 -2.77 5.15 -5.56
N ALA A 142 -3.97 4.66 -5.25
CA ALA A 142 -4.21 3.90 -4.03
C ALA A 142 -3.32 2.65 -3.99
N HIS A 143 -2.94 2.21 -2.80
CA HIS A 143 -2.19 0.97 -2.65
C HIS A 143 -3.00 -0.23 -3.16
N TRP A 144 -2.33 -1.23 -3.71
CA TRP A 144 -2.97 -2.50 -4.04
C TRP A 144 -3.58 -3.14 -2.79
N PRO A 145 -4.78 -3.74 -2.88
CA PRO A 145 -5.33 -4.51 -1.77
C PRO A 145 -4.44 -5.70 -1.43
N GLN A 146 -4.56 -6.19 -0.20
CA GLN A 146 -3.80 -7.36 0.25
C GLN A 146 -4.25 -8.61 -0.53
N LEU A 147 -3.29 -9.30 -1.15
CA LEU A 147 -3.62 -10.50 -1.90
C LEU A 147 -3.98 -11.67 -1.02
N SER A 148 -4.87 -12.52 -1.55
CA SER A 148 -5.30 -13.77 -0.93
C SER A 148 -5.77 -13.56 0.51
N LEU A 149 -6.43 -12.43 0.77
CA LEU A 149 -7.10 -12.16 2.04
C LEU A 149 -8.24 -13.17 2.19
N ARG A 150 -8.24 -13.90 3.30
CA ARG A 150 -9.37 -14.74 3.70
C ARG A 150 -10.33 -13.86 4.49
N PRO A 151 -11.55 -13.60 4.00
CA PRO A 151 -12.47 -12.66 4.63
C PRO A 151 -12.98 -13.18 5.98
N ARG A 152 -13.68 -12.31 6.71
CA ARG A 152 -14.43 -12.71 7.89
C ARG A 152 -15.42 -13.81 7.55
N ASP A 153 -15.57 -14.75 8.46
CA ASP A 153 -16.56 -15.81 8.34
C ASP A 153 -17.97 -15.21 8.47
N ASP A 154 -18.80 -15.40 7.44
CA ASP A 154 -20.17 -14.88 7.38
C ASP A 154 -21.06 -15.55 8.44
N GLU A 155 -20.76 -16.77 8.88
CA GLU A 155 -21.48 -17.46 9.98
C GLU A 155 -21.30 -16.75 11.33
N ARG A 156 -20.32 -15.83 11.43
CA ARG A 156 -20.17 -14.95 12.59
C ARG A 156 -21.25 -13.89 12.70
N GLY A 157 -22.04 -13.63 11.65
CA GLY A 157 -23.16 -12.69 11.71
C GLY A 157 -22.74 -11.35 12.33
N ALA A 158 -23.45 -10.88 13.34
CA ALA A 158 -23.11 -9.68 14.11
C ALA A 158 -22.33 -9.94 15.42
N ARG A 159 -21.74 -11.14 15.59
CA ARG A 159 -20.88 -11.44 16.76
C ARG A 159 -19.71 -10.46 16.80
N LEU A 160 -19.46 -9.91 18.00
CA LEU A 160 -18.34 -9.02 18.28
C LEU A 160 -17.61 -9.54 19.52
N GLU A 161 -16.68 -10.46 19.27
CA GLU A 161 -15.88 -11.14 20.29
C GLU A 161 -14.39 -10.88 20.09
N ASN A 162 -13.95 -10.61 18.86
CA ASN A 162 -12.54 -10.40 18.53
C ASN A 162 -12.32 -9.04 17.85
N MET A 163 -11.60 -8.15 18.53
CA MET A 163 -11.05 -6.96 17.92
C MET A 163 -9.57 -7.19 17.57
N VAL A 164 -9.21 -6.95 16.32
CA VAL A 164 -7.90 -7.34 15.79
C VAL A 164 -7.11 -6.12 15.32
N PHE A 165 -5.85 -6.05 15.72
CA PHE A 165 -4.86 -5.17 15.09
C PHE A 165 -3.98 -5.98 14.14
N HIS A 166 -4.11 -5.74 12.83
CA HIS A 166 -3.23 -6.31 11.82
C HIS A 166 -1.96 -5.47 11.67
N GLY A 167 -0.83 -5.98 12.17
CA GLY A 167 0.49 -5.34 12.12
C GLY A 167 1.31 -5.53 13.40
N GLU A 168 2.49 -4.92 13.43
CA GLU A 168 3.36 -4.97 14.60
C GLU A 168 2.83 -4.09 15.75
N MET A 169 2.83 -4.65 16.97
CA MET A 169 2.34 -3.97 18.17
C MET A 169 2.99 -2.60 18.38
N ASP A 170 4.26 -2.43 18.01
CA ASP A 170 4.97 -1.15 18.09
C ASP A 170 4.42 -0.04 17.18
N ASN A 171 3.52 -0.36 16.27
CA ASN A 171 2.86 0.61 15.39
C ASN A 171 1.50 1.09 15.90
N ILE A 172 0.90 0.43 16.89
CA ILE A 172 -0.35 0.90 17.49
C ILE A 172 -0.07 2.06 18.45
N ASP A 173 -0.99 3.00 18.62
CA ASP A 173 -0.81 4.05 19.61
C ASP A 173 -0.67 3.46 21.04
N GLN A 174 0.12 4.11 21.88
CA GLN A 174 0.45 3.63 23.23
C GLN A 174 -0.79 3.44 24.10
N GLU A 175 -1.84 4.24 23.88
CA GLU A 175 -3.09 4.18 24.64
C GLU A 175 -3.79 2.80 24.53
N PHE A 176 -3.57 2.10 23.42
CA PHE A 176 -4.18 0.80 23.13
C PHE A 176 -3.28 -0.39 23.51
N ARG A 177 -2.10 -0.15 24.08
CA ARG A 177 -1.13 -1.22 24.42
C ARG A 177 -1.27 -1.77 25.83
N GLY A 178 -1.79 -0.96 26.75
CA GLY A 178 -1.81 -1.25 28.18
C GLY A 178 -2.92 -2.22 28.60
N GLU A 179 -2.74 -2.80 29.80
CA GLU A 179 -3.72 -3.70 30.41
C GLU A 179 -5.08 -3.02 30.61
N ARG A 180 -5.12 -1.74 31.00
CA ARG A 180 -6.39 -1.01 31.17
C ARG A 180 -7.33 -1.10 29.96
N PHE A 181 -6.78 -0.99 28.75
CA PHE A 181 -7.59 -1.10 27.53
C PHE A 181 -8.06 -2.54 27.31
N ARG A 182 -7.19 -3.53 27.57
CA ARG A 182 -7.54 -4.95 27.47
C ARG A 182 -8.59 -5.36 28.49
N ASP A 183 -8.49 -4.87 29.72
CA ASP A 183 -9.44 -5.14 30.81
C ASP A 183 -10.82 -4.61 30.42
N ALA A 184 -10.90 -3.37 29.95
CA ALA A 184 -12.14 -2.77 29.48
C ALA A 184 -12.76 -3.53 28.29
N LEU A 185 -11.93 -4.08 27.39
CA LEU A 185 -12.44 -4.95 26.33
C LEU A 185 -12.97 -6.28 26.88
N ARG A 186 -12.30 -6.89 27.86
CA ARG A 186 -12.75 -8.12 28.50
C ARG A 186 -14.09 -7.94 29.23
N GLU A 187 -14.29 -6.79 29.87
CA GLU A 187 -15.60 -6.42 30.45
C GLU A 187 -16.71 -6.34 29.40
N LEU A 188 -16.38 -5.94 28.17
CA LEU A 188 -17.30 -5.99 27.03
C LEU A 188 -17.42 -7.39 26.40
N GLY A 189 -16.70 -8.40 26.90
CA GLY A 189 -16.63 -9.74 26.30
C GLY A 189 -15.86 -9.76 24.98
N ILE A 190 -14.93 -8.83 24.77
CA ILE A 190 -14.13 -8.69 23.56
C ILE A 190 -12.66 -9.02 23.86
N SER A 191 -12.07 -9.90 23.06
CA SER A 191 -10.65 -10.20 23.06
C SER A 191 -9.90 -9.26 22.12
N PHE A 192 -8.76 -8.72 22.58
CA PHE A 192 -7.84 -7.97 21.73
C PHE A 192 -6.76 -8.88 21.16
N VAL A 193 -6.72 -9.02 19.84
CA VAL A 193 -5.78 -9.89 19.13
C VAL A 193 -4.84 -9.05 18.27
N VAL A 194 -3.56 -9.40 18.27
CA VAL A 194 -2.55 -8.76 17.42
C VAL A 194 -2.03 -9.77 16.43
N HIS A 195 -2.28 -9.52 15.14
CA HIS A 195 -1.73 -10.32 14.04
C HIS A 195 -0.47 -9.63 13.50
N GLY A 196 0.68 -9.94 14.10
CA GLY A 196 1.99 -9.44 13.66
C GLY A 196 2.45 -10.06 12.33
N LEU A 197 3.26 -9.33 11.56
CA LEU A 197 3.87 -9.83 10.32
C LEU A 197 5.03 -10.80 10.62
N LYS A 198 5.64 -10.70 11.81
CA LYS A 198 6.72 -11.59 12.30
C LYS A 198 6.26 -12.64 13.31
N SER A 199 4.96 -12.88 13.40
CA SER A 199 4.42 -13.91 14.29
C SER A 199 4.92 -15.29 13.84
N ASN A 200 5.90 -15.85 14.56
CA ASN A 200 6.36 -17.24 14.43
C ASN A 200 5.28 -18.28 14.81
N ARG A 201 4.05 -17.87 15.10
CA ARG A 201 2.93 -18.80 15.26
C ARG A 201 2.55 -19.35 13.89
N VAL A 202 2.91 -20.62 13.68
CA VAL A 202 2.38 -21.44 12.58
C VAL A 202 0.86 -21.27 12.55
N GLY A 203 0.32 -20.77 11.43
CA GLY A 203 -1.12 -20.70 11.18
C GLY A 203 -1.81 -19.32 11.29
N VAL A 204 -1.19 -18.28 11.87
CA VAL A 204 -1.81 -16.94 11.92
C VAL A 204 -1.16 -16.02 10.90
N SER A 205 -1.60 -16.15 9.65
CA SER A 205 -1.21 -15.20 8.61
C SER A 205 -1.94 -13.88 8.86
N GLY A 206 -1.28 -12.72 8.73
CA GLY A 206 -1.94 -11.40 8.73
C GLY A 206 -2.98 -11.20 7.60
N ARG A 207 -3.27 -12.25 6.83
CA ARG A 207 -4.28 -12.37 5.76
C ARG A 207 -5.49 -13.18 6.18
N ASP A 208 -5.47 -13.88 7.32
CA ASP A 208 -6.66 -14.58 7.83
C ASP A 208 -7.48 -13.63 8.70
N TRP A 209 -8.65 -13.28 8.19
CA TRP A 209 -9.61 -12.41 8.86
C TRP A 209 -10.86 -13.18 9.30
N SER A 210 -10.89 -14.50 9.14
CA SER A 210 -12.08 -15.33 9.40
C SER A 210 -12.66 -15.14 10.80
N GLN A 211 -11.80 -14.88 11.79
CA GLN A 211 -12.18 -14.63 13.19
C GLN A 211 -12.08 -13.14 13.59
N THR A 212 -11.92 -12.22 12.65
CA THR A 212 -11.84 -10.78 12.93
C THR A 212 -13.23 -10.17 12.93
N ASP A 213 -13.73 -9.72 14.08
CA ASP A 213 -15.05 -9.08 14.16
C ASP A 213 -15.00 -7.57 14.00
N ALA A 214 -13.93 -6.94 14.48
CA ALA A 214 -13.67 -5.52 14.27
C ALA A 214 -12.16 -5.28 14.13
N VAL A 215 -11.79 -4.26 13.37
CA VAL A 215 -10.38 -3.84 13.23
C VAL A 215 -10.11 -2.62 14.07
N LEU A 216 -9.00 -2.64 14.80
CA LEU A 216 -8.39 -1.42 15.35
C LEU A 216 -7.18 -1.02 14.51
N ALA A 217 -7.12 0.24 14.10
CA ALA A 217 -5.93 0.80 13.47
C ALA A 217 -5.74 2.28 13.80
N VAL A 218 -5.40 2.53 15.06
CA VAL A 218 -4.93 3.84 15.52
C VAL A 218 -3.41 3.77 15.66
N ARG A 219 -2.70 4.57 14.87
CA ARG A 219 -1.24 4.63 14.91
C ARG A 219 -0.74 5.75 15.80
N GLY A 220 0.26 5.45 16.61
CA GLY A 220 1.07 6.47 17.25
C GLY A 220 2.04 7.16 16.30
N GLY A 221 2.89 8.02 16.85
CA GLY A 221 3.90 8.77 16.10
C GLY A 221 3.47 10.18 15.76
N THR A 222 4.20 10.84 14.86
CA THR A 222 3.94 12.22 14.47
C THR A 222 2.83 12.31 13.43
N GLU A 223 2.22 13.50 13.30
CA GLU A 223 1.24 13.78 12.25
C GLU A 223 1.83 13.53 10.85
N TYR A 224 3.07 13.96 10.61
CA TYR A 224 3.75 13.71 9.35
C TYR A 224 3.86 12.21 9.05
N PHE A 225 4.25 11.38 10.02
CA PHE A 225 4.33 9.92 9.84
C PHE A 225 2.97 9.32 9.45
N ARG A 226 1.89 9.75 10.10
CA ARG A 226 0.53 9.32 9.78
C ARG A 226 0.09 9.80 8.39
N SER A 227 0.46 11.01 8.00
CA SER A 227 0.05 11.62 6.72
C SER A 227 0.56 10.89 5.48
N VAL A 228 1.66 10.13 5.58
CA VAL A 228 2.21 9.36 4.45
C VAL A 228 1.66 7.94 4.36
N LYS A 229 0.82 7.51 5.33
CA LYS A 229 0.29 6.15 5.34
C LYS A 229 -0.89 6.00 4.37
N PRO A 230 -1.00 4.85 3.69
CA PRO A 230 -2.15 4.55 2.84
C PRO A 230 -3.35 4.11 3.69
N ALA A 231 -4.54 4.19 3.11
CA ALA A 231 -5.78 3.65 3.69
C ALA A 231 -5.87 2.11 3.67
N LEU A 232 -4.75 1.39 3.51
CA LEU A 232 -4.76 -0.06 3.21
C LEU A 232 -5.49 -0.89 4.28
N LYS A 233 -5.39 -0.52 5.56
CA LYS A 233 -6.10 -1.22 6.63
C LYS A 233 -7.62 -1.08 6.54
N LEU A 234 -8.11 0.09 6.11
CA LEU A 234 -9.53 0.34 5.86
C LEU A 234 -10.01 -0.50 4.67
N VAL A 235 -9.29 -0.45 3.54
CA VAL A 235 -9.61 -1.23 2.34
C VAL A 235 -9.65 -2.73 2.64
N ASN A 236 -8.68 -3.25 3.39
CA ASN A 236 -8.68 -4.67 3.78
C ASN A 236 -9.84 -5.01 4.72
N ALA A 237 -10.22 -4.11 5.65
CA ALA A 237 -11.37 -4.32 6.52
C ALA A 237 -12.68 -4.37 5.75
N TRP A 238 -12.85 -3.46 4.79
CA TRP A 238 -13.97 -3.47 3.86
C TRP A 238 -14.06 -4.76 3.05
N GLN A 239 -12.94 -5.23 2.51
CA GLN A 239 -12.87 -6.50 1.77
C GLN A 239 -13.19 -7.70 2.66
N ALA A 240 -12.75 -7.67 3.92
CA ALA A 240 -13.02 -8.72 4.89
C ALA A 240 -14.46 -8.69 5.43
N GLY A 241 -15.21 -7.59 5.23
CA GLY A 241 -16.55 -7.41 5.80
C GLY A 241 -16.55 -7.04 7.29
N CYS A 242 -15.47 -6.44 7.79
CA CYS A 242 -15.31 -6.06 9.20
C CYS A 242 -15.53 -4.54 9.39
N PRO A 243 -16.26 -4.11 10.43
CA PRO A 243 -16.20 -2.74 10.93
C PRO A 243 -14.77 -2.34 11.29
N ALA A 244 -14.41 -1.10 10.99
CA ALA A 244 -13.09 -0.55 11.26
C ALA A 244 -13.16 0.62 12.24
N LEU A 245 -12.27 0.63 13.23
CA LEU A 245 -12.04 1.70 14.19
C LEU A 245 -10.64 2.26 13.90
N LEU A 246 -10.58 3.46 13.33
CA LEU A 246 -9.38 4.00 12.70
C LEU A 246 -8.97 5.34 13.28
N GLY A 247 -7.66 5.59 13.34
CA GLY A 247 -7.11 6.88 13.72
C GLY A 247 -7.49 8.00 12.73
N PRO A 248 -7.31 9.28 13.10
CA PRO A 248 -7.56 10.43 12.22
C PRO A 248 -6.46 10.61 11.14
N GLU A 249 -6.04 9.51 10.49
CA GLU A 249 -5.01 9.52 9.45
C GLU A 249 -5.59 10.08 8.15
N ALA A 250 -4.81 10.92 7.45
CA ALA A 250 -5.23 11.58 6.21
C ALA A 250 -5.70 10.59 5.13
N GLY A 251 -5.02 9.43 5.03
CA GLY A 251 -5.41 8.37 4.10
C GLY A 251 -6.80 7.82 4.37
N TYR A 252 -7.19 7.60 5.62
CA TYR A 252 -8.54 7.10 5.94
C TYR A 252 -9.61 8.17 5.70
N ARG A 253 -9.34 9.42 6.10
CA ARG A 253 -10.28 10.54 5.95
C ARG A 253 -10.61 10.84 4.49
N GLU A 254 -9.64 10.71 3.59
CA GLU A 254 -9.86 10.87 2.15
C GLU A 254 -10.87 9.84 1.58
N GLU A 255 -10.90 8.63 2.16
CA GLU A 255 -11.79 7.55 1.72
C GLU A 255 -13.18 7.63 2.38
N ARG A 256 -13.37 8.49 3.39
CA ARG A 256 -14.66 8.64 4.10
C ARG A 256 -15.66 9.40 3.24
N ARG A 257 -16.85 8.82 3.07
CA ARG A 257 -18.04 9.41 2.44
C ARG A 257 -19.24 9.44 3.39
N SER A 258 -19.27 8.55 4.39
CA SER A 258 -20.35 8.46 5.37
C SER A 258 -19.89 7.89 6.70
N GLU A 259 -20.75 7.98 7.72
CA GLU A 259 -20.53 7.34 9.04
C GLU A 259 -20.50 5.80 8.98
N LEU A 260 -20.97 5.19 7.88
CA LEU A 260 -20.96 3.73 7.72
C LEU A 260 -19.62 3.20 7.18
N ASP A 261 -18.68 4.08 6.85
CA ASP A 261 -17.40 3.69 6.26
C ASP A 261 -16.43 3.16 7.32
N TYR A 262 -16.32 3.84 8.45
CA TYR A 262 -15.55 3.43 9.62
C TYR A 262 -15.84 4.37 10.81
N PHE A 263 -15.49 3.93 12.02
CA PHE A 263 -15.44 4.80 13.20
C PHE A 263 -14.10 5.49 13.28
N GLU A 264 -14.08 6.82 13.22
CA GLU A 264 -12.87 7.59 13.51
C GLU A 264 -12.71 7.71 15.02
N VAL A 265 -11.59 7.21 15.55
CA VAL A 265 -11.28 7.20 16.98
C VAL A 265 -9.85 7.65 17.21
N ALA A 266 -9.67 8.57 18.17
CA ALA A 266 -8.37 9.08 18.60
C ALA A 266 -7.95 8.47 19.95
N THR A 267 -8.90 8.04 20.78
CA THR A 267 -8.66 7.54 22.14
C THR A 267 -9.24 6.15 22.38
N ALA A 268 -8.78 5.49 23.43
CA ALA A 268 -9.31 4.21 23.89
C ALA A 268 -10.77 4.31 24.30
N GLU A 269 -11.18 5.42 24.92
CA GLU A 269 -12.56 5.67 25.31
C GLU A 269 -13.50 5.73 24.09
N GLN A 270 -13.11 6.45 23.04
CA GLN A 270 -13.87 6.52 21.80
C GLN A 270 -13.98 5.15 21.12
N ALA A 271 -12.90 4.37 21.14
CA ALA A 271 -12.92 3.01 20.62
C ALA A 271 -13.87 2.10 21.41
N LEU A 272 -13.82 2.14 22.74
CA LEU A 272 -14.73 1.39 23.61
C LEU A 272 -16.19 1.82 23.40
N GLY A 273 -16.46 3.12 23.23
CA GLY A 273 -17.78 3.65 22.91
C GLY A 273 -18.33 3.11 21.59
N ALA A 274 -17.50 3.10 20.53
CA ALA A 274 -17.87 2.53 19.24
C ALA A 274 -18.17 1.01 19.33
N LEU A 275 -17.38 0.25 20.09
CA LEU A 275 -17.61 -1.18 20.29
C LEU A 275 -18.89 -1.47 21.08
N ARG A 276 -19.19 -0.70 22.14
CA ARG A 276 -20.46 -0.81 22.87
C ARG A 276 -21.64 -0.58 21.93
N ARG A 277 -21.60 0.50 21.15
CA ARG A 277 -22.63 0.80 20.16
C ARG A 277 -22.83 -0.33 19.15
N LEU A 278 -21.75 -0.94 18.65
CA LEU A 278 -21.83 -2.10 17.75
C LEU A 278 -22.46 -3.34 18.40
N LYS A 279 -22.23 -3.57 19.70
CA LYS A 279 -22.88 -4.66 20.45
C LYS A 279 -24.37 -4.39 20.66
N ASP A 280 -24.72 -3.17 21.03
CA ASP A 280 -26.07 -2.77 21.36
C ASP A 280 -26.95 -2.63 20.10
N GLU A 281 -26.35 -2.32 18.95
CA GLU A 281 -27.03 -2.16 17.66
C GLU A 281 -26.54 -3.18 16.60
N PRO A 282 -26.96 -4.47 16.64
CA PRO A 282 -26.57 -5.46 15.62
C PRO A 282 -26.96 -5.07 14.18
N GLY A 283 -27.99 -4.23 14.02
CA GLY A 283 -28.36 -3.64 12.73
C GLY A 283 -27.29 -2.70 12.18
N LEU A 284 -26.66 -1.89 13.04
CA LEU A 284 -25.54 -1.02 12.67
C LEU A 284 -24.33 -1.84 12.23
N PHE A 285 -24.00 -2.90 12.96
CA PHE A 285 -22.90 -3.80 12.58
C PHE A 285 -23.09 -4.31 11.14
N ARG A 286 -24.28 -4.85 10.83
CA ARG A 286 -24.60 -5.34 9.49
C ARG A 286 -24.53 -4.24 8.44
N ALA A 287 -25.05 -3.05 8.75
CA ALA A 287 -25.03 -1.91 7.82
C ALA A 287 -23.60 -1.45 7.50
N ILE A 288 -22.70 -1.38 8.49
CA ILE A 288 -21.30 -1.02 8.30
C ILE A 288 -20.57 -2.09 7.48
N SER A 289 -20.74 -3.38 7.81
CA SER A 289 -20.12 -4.48 7.06
C SER A 289 -20.56 -4.50 5.59
N GLU A 290 -21.86 -4.36 5.33
CA GLU A 290 -22.40 -4.30 3.96
C GLU A 290 -21.90 -3.06 3.21
N ASN A 291 -21.92 -1.90 3.88
CA ASN A 291 -21.37 -0.68 3.30
C ASN A 291 -19.89 -0.85 2.93
N GLY A 292 -19.09 -1.42 3.83
CA GLY A 292 -17.67 -1.72 3.60
C GLY A 292 -17.47 -2.58 2.36
N ARG A 293 -18.21 -3.69 2.21
CA ARG A 293 -18.11 -4.53 1.01
C ARG A 293 -18.40 -3.75 -0.28
N ARG A 294 -19.40 -2.86 -0.28
CA ARG A 294 -19.66 -1.98 -1.43
C ARG A 294 -18.50 -1.02 -1.69
N ARG A 295 -17.93 -0.39 -0.65
CA ARG A 295 -16.79 0.53 -0.77
C ARG A 295 -15.54 -0.19 -1.30
N ALA A 296 -15.30 -1.44 -0.89
CA ALA A 296 -14.18 -2.26 -1.35
C ALA A 296 -14.15 -2.48 -2.88
N MET A 297 -15.30 -2.41 -3.56
CA MET A 297 -15.36 -2.54 -5.02
C MET A 297 -14.60 -1.43 -5.75
N GLU A 298 -14.43 -0.27 -5.12
CA GLU A 298 -13.66 0.86 -5.65
C GLU A 298 -12.13 0.67 -5.53
N HIS A 299 -11.70 -0.44 -4.92
CA HIS A 299 -10.30 -0.78 -4.67
C HIS A 299 -9.95 -2.17 -5.19
N THR A 300 -10.73 -2.71 -6.14
CA THR A 300 -10.43 -3.97 -6.81
C THR A 300 -9.16 -3.84 -7.66
N PRO A 301 -8.47 -4.96 -7.96
CA PRO A 301 -7.27 -4.93 -8.81
C PRO A 301 -7.53 -4.30 -10.17
N ASP A 302 -8.69 -4.53 -10.78
CA ASP A 302 -9.05 -3.90 -12.05
C ASP A 302 -9.16 -2.37 -11.93
N VAL A 303 -9.80 -1.85 -10.87
CA VAL A 303 -9.89 -0.40 -10.65
C VAL A 303 -8.50 0.21 -10.45
N ILE A 304 -7.64 -0.44 -9.66
CA ILE A 304 -6.28 0.07 -9.41
C ILE A 304 -5.41 -0.05 -10.67
N ALA A 305 -5.53 -1.13 -11.44
CA ALA A 305 -4.81 -1.32 -12.70
C ALA A 305 -5.22 -0.28 -13.75
N ASN A 306 -6.51 0.05 -13.85
CA ASN A 306 -6.99 1.12 -14.72
C ASN A 306 -6.42 2.49 -14.30
N ARG A 307 -6.37 2.80 -13.00
CA ARG A 307 -5.73 4.04 -12.49
C ARG A 307 -4.25 4.09 -12.87
N TRP A 308 -3.52 2.97 -12.76
CA TRP A 308 -2.15 2.87 -13.25
C TRP A 308 -2.03 3.15 -14.73
N CYS A 309 -2.87 2.53 -15.56
CA CYS A 309 -2.89 2.74 -17.01
C CYS A 309 -3.12 4.21 -17.36
N GLN A 310 -4.11 4.86 -16.74
CA GLN A 310 -4.41 6.28 -16.95
C GLN A 310 -3.25 7.20 -16.54
N VAL A 311 -2.63 6.94 -15.39
CA VAL A 311 -1.46 7.71 -14.94
C VAL A 311 -0.29 7.53 -15.91
N LEU A 312 0.01 6.30 -16.31
CA LEU A 312 1.11 6.02 -17.23
C LEU A 312 0.87 6.65 -18.60
N ALA A 313 -0.35 6.56 -19.15
CA ALA A 313 -0.72 7.22 -20.40
C ALA A 313 -0.50 8.74 -20.33
N ARG A 314 -0.96 9.37 -19.24
CA ARG A 314 -0.77 10.81 -19.01
C ARG A 314 0.71 11.19 -18.90
N VAL A 315 1.52 10.39 -18.20
CA VAL A 315 2.96 10.61 -18.07
C VAL A 315 3.65 10.46 -19.42
N ILE A 316 3.24 9.47 -20.23
CA ILE A 316 3.76 9.25 -21.57
C ILE A 316 3.51 10.48 -22.45
N GLU A 317 2.27 10.94 -22.50
CA GLU A 317 1.85 12.07 -23.32
C GLU A 317 2.53 13.38 -22.88
N ASN A 318 2.48 13.69 -21.60
CA ASN A 318 2.82 15.03 -21.11
C ASN A 318 4.30 15.22 -20.77
N GLY A 319 4.98 14.14 -20.40
CA GLY A 319 6.33 14.17 -19.86
C GLY A 319 7.33 13.40 -20.70
N TYR A 320 7.15 12.08 -20.80
CA TYR A 320 8.11 11.19 -21.45
C TYR A 320 8.30 11.49 -22.94
N SER A 321 7.21 11.71 -23.69
CA SER A 321 7.29 12.04 -25.12
C SER A 321 8.06 13.33 -25.38
N LYS A 322 7.90 14.35 -24.52
CA LYS A 322 8.66 15.60 -24.61
C LYS A 322 10.13 15.41 -24.23
N TRP A 323 10.39 14.55 -23.24
CA TRP A 323 11.74 14.22 -22.83
C TRP A 323 12.51 13.49 -23.95
N MET A 324 11.85 12.56 -24.66
CA MET A 324 12.41 11.82 -25.80
C MET A 324 12.76 12.72 -26.99
N LYS A 325 12.07 13.83 -27.20
CA LYS A 325 12.36 14.79 -28.28
C LYS A 325 13.65 15.60 -28.07
N ARG A 326 14.28 15.52 -26.88
CA ARG A 326 15.56 16.21 -26.59
C ARG A 326 16.72 15.44 -27.22
N SER A 327 17.75 16.15 -27.69
CA SER A 327 18.95 15.49 -28.21
C SER A 327 19.66 14.65 -27.13
N ALA A 328 20.31 13.57 -27.53
CA ALA A 328 21.02 12.68 -26.60
C ALA A 328 22.08 13.43 -25.77
N ALA A 329 22.81 14.37 -26.37
CA ALA A 329 23.77 15.22 -25.67
C ALA A 329 23.09 16.13 -24.63
N SER A 330 21.93 16.70 -24.95
CA SER A 330 21.14 17.52 -24.01
C SER A 330 20.60 16.67 -22.86
N GLN A 331 20.05 15.49 -23.16
CA GLN A 331 19.57 14.54 -22.15
C GLN A 331 20.71 14.12 -21.21
N PHE A 332 21.91 13.90 -21.74
CA PHE A 332 23.08 13.51 -20.95
C PHE A 332 23.57 14.65 -20.06
N CYS A 333 23.97 15.79 -20.63
CA CYS A 333 24.57 16.90 -19.88
C CYS A 333 23.58 17.53 -18.90
N ALA A 334 22.36 17.86 -19.37
CA ALA A 334 21.34 18.41 -18.48
C ALA A 334 20.81 17.36 -17.49
N GLY A 335 20.79 16.09 -17.87
CA GLY A 335 20.45 14.98 -16.98
C GLY A 335 21.41 14.86 -15.81
N ALA A 336 22.72 14.86 -16.08
CA ALA A 336 23.76 14.79 -15.06
C ALA A 336 23.72 16.00 -14.09
N VAL A 337 23.61 17.22 -14.61
CA VAL A 337 23.49 18.43 -13.78
C VAL A 337 22.24 18.40 -12.92
N ARG A 338 21.07 18.08 -13.49
CA ARG A 338 19.83 17.92 -12.71
C ARG A 338 19.96 16.82 -11.66
N HIS A 339 20.62 15.72 -11.99
CA HIS A 339 20.81 14.61 -11.06
C HIS A 339 21.62 15.03 -9.83
N PHE A 340 22.67 15.83 -10.00
CA PHE A 340 23.44 16.37 -8.89
C PHE A 340 22.56 17.20 -7.94
N GLY A 341 21.84 18.21 -8.48
CA GLY A 341 20.92 19.03 -7.69
C GLY A 341 19.82 18.21 -7.01
N ARG A 342 19.24 17.25 -7.74
CA ARG A 342 18.23 16.31 -7.21
C ARG A 342 18.78 15.42 -6.10
N THR A 343 20.06 15.04 -6.16
CA THR A 343 20.74 14.25 -5.12
C THR A 343 20.87 15.04 -3.82
N VAL A 344 21.23 16.33 -3.91
CA VAL A 344 21.26 17.23 -2.75
C VAL A 344 19.86 17.34 -2.15
N MET A 345 18.84 17.63 -2.97
CA MET A 345 17.46 17.70 -2.51
C MET A 345 16.96 16.38 -1.90
N HIS A 346 17.41 15.24 -2.42
CA HIS A 346 17.04 13.92 -1.89
C HIS A 346 17.53 13.74 -0.46
N LYS A 347 18.77 14.17 -0.18
CA LYS A 347 19.35 14.12 1.17
C LYS A 347 18.57 15.02 2.12
N ILE A 348 18.22 16.23 1.69
CA ILE A 348 17.42 17.18 2.49
C ILE A 348 16.04 16.59 2.84
N GLU A 349 15.31 16.08 1.85
CA GLU A 349 13.98 15.49 2.08
C GLU A 349 14.05 14.27 3.00
N ARG A 350 15.10 13.47 2.88
CA ARG A 350 15.35 12.33 3.76
C ARG A 350 15.61 12.78 5.20
N GLU A 351 16.42 13.82 5.42
CA GLU A 351 16.67 14.35 6.76
C GLU A 351 15.42 14.94 7.40
N LYS A 352 14.62 15.70 6.64
CA LYS A 352 13.32 16.19 7.09
C LYS A 352 12.42 15.04 7.53
N PHE A 353 12.34 13.99 6.72
CA PHE A 353 11.56 12.79 7.03
C PHE A 353 12.03 12.14 8.35
N TRP A 354 13.34 11.90 8.52
CA TRP A 354 13.87 11.28 9.74
C TRP A 354 13.67 12.12 11.00
N LYS A 355 13.84 13.45 10.89
CA LYS A 355 13.51 14.38 11.98
C LYS A 355 12.03 14.31 12.33
N ALA A 356 11.16 14.28 11.32
CA ALA A 356 9.72 14.14 11.51
C ALA A 356 9.30 12.79 12.10
N LEU A 357 10.11 11.73 11.99
CA LEU A 357 9.87 10.46 12.69
C LEU A 357 10.31 10.48 14.16
N GLY A 358 10.84 11.60 14.66
CA GLY A 358 11.29 11.73 16.05
C GLY A 358 12.48 10.84 16.38
N GLY A 359 13.36 10.57 15.40
CA GLY A 359 14.52 9.71 15.61
C GLY A 359 14.21 8.23 15.82
N ARG A 360 12.93 7.80 15.71
CA ARG A 360 12.60 6.37 15.64
C ARG A 360 13.28 5.81 14.42
N SER A 361 14.31 4.99 14.63
CA SER A 361 14.88 4.16 13.58
C SER A 361 13.77 3.25 13.07
N TYR A 362 13.18 3.64 11.94
CA TYR A 362 12.45 2.73 11.09
C TYR A 362 13.51 1.78 10.56
N LYS A 363 13.87 0.75 11.36
CA LYS A 363 14.63 -0.38 10.88
C LYS A 363 13.78 -0.96 9.75
N SER A 364 14.10 -0.60 8.52
CA SER A 364 13.66 -1.33 7.35
C SER A 364 13.89 -2.79 7.65
N ALA A 365 12.97 -3.65 7.23
CA ALA A 365 13.06 -5.10 7.36
C ALA A 365 14.25 -5.74 6.59
N ALA A 366 15.31 -4.97 6.30
CA ALA A 366 16.52 -5.36 5.57
C ALA A 366 17.76 -5.51 6.47
N THR A 367 17.62 -5.58 7.79
CA THR A 367 18.80 -5.76 8.68
C THR A 367 18.50 -6.74 9.81
N VAL A 368 18.24 -7.99 9.46
CA VAL A 368 18.46 -9.15 10.36
C VAL A 368 19.07 -10.26 9.51
N ARG A 369 20.40 -10.29 9.44
CA ARG A 369 21.30 -11.47 9.46
C ARG A 369 22.67 -11.08 8.91
N SER A 370 23.49 -10.52 9.79
CA SER A 370 24.95 -10.53 9.70
C SER A 370 25.49 -10.66 11.12
N SER A 371 25.18 -11.80 11.76
CA SER A 371 25.79 -12.24 13.04
C SER A 371 25.13 -13.55 13.49
N SER A 372 25.42 -14.66 12.83
CA SER A 372 25.62 -16.00 13.42
C SER A 372 26.29 -16.86 12.35
#